data_AF-A0A8J8FVU9-F1
#
_entry.id   AF-A0A8J8FVU9-F1
#
_cell.length_a   1.000
_cell.length_b   1.000
_cell.length_c   1.000
_cell.angle_alpha   90.00
_cell.angle_beta   90.00
_cell.angle_gamma   90.00
#
_symmetry.space_group_name_H-M   'P 1'
#
loop_
_entity.id
_entity.type
_entity.pdbx_description
1 polymer ?
#
loop_
_entity_poly.entity_id
_entity_poly.type
_entity_poly.pdbx_seq_one_letter_code
_entity_poly.pdbx_strand_id
1 'polypeptide(L)'
;MKNNNTILITVMLISFIILSGNSLHVSSITTLARLTLQTEPGEHFDYALYISKYLESIDIEVQIQVQEEGWYDNLLTLSNDSDLAILEIEQEQDYSYGDILEIYSEEGMLGNFGWSRSIPYCNQSEQLLMMINETENEQDKSELINDWMIIVMDNILPVLPLFIPRNNLSIILLVFNLQRPFIGGDSNYLFLSAPDKESYTIGVAIRKAISYCIDKEEMNNIVND
;
A
#
# COMPACT_ATOMS: atom_id res chain seq x y z
N MET A 1 -4.78 -64.94 -37.24
CA MET A 1 -4.47 -64.30 -35.93
C MET A 1 -4.13 -62.85 -36.22
N LYS A 2 -5.08 -61.95 -36.48
CA LYS A 2 -5.83 -61.07 -35.56
C LYS A 2 -4.97 -60.38 -34.48
N ASN A 3 -4.45 -59.20 -34.81
CA ASN A 3 -4.00 -58.18 -33.86
C ASN A 3 -5.13 -57.14 -33.70
N ASN A 4 -5.82 -57.18 -32.56
CA ASN A 4 -6.90 -56.27 -32.17
C ASN A 4 -6.47 -55.44 -30.95
N ASN A 5 -5.51 -54.52 -31.07
CA ASN A 5 -5.04 -53.71 -29.94
C ASN A 5 -4.95 -52.20 -30.23
N THR A 6 -5.84 -51.66 -31.06
CA THR A 6 -5.82 -50.22 -31.41
C THR A 6 -7.18 -49.52 -31.24
N ILE A 7 -8.01 -49.98 -30.30
CA ILE A 7 -9.34 -49.36 -30.05
C ILE A 7 -9.52 -48.89 -28.58
N LEU A 8 -8.57 -49.15 -27.67
CA LEU A 8 -8.78 -48.89 -26.24
C LEU A 8 -8.27 -47.53 -25.72
N ILE A 9 -7.59 -46.70 -26.52
CA ILE A 9 -7.00 -45.43 -26.04
C ILE A 9 -7.85 -44.19 -26.39
N THR A 10 -8.79 -44.29 -27.32
CA THR A 10 -9.62 -43.14 -27.74
C THR A 10 -10.89 -42.94 -26.89
N VAL A 11 -11.27 -43.91 -26.06
CA VAL A 11 -12.52 -43.83 -25.28
C VAL A 11 -12.34 -43.13 -23.91
N MET A 12 -11.10 -42.88 -23.47
CA MET A 12 -10.85 -42.22 -22.17
C MET A 12 -10.71 -40.69 -22.23
N LEU A 13 -10.78 -40.10 -23.43
CA LEU A 13 -10.59 -38.65 -23.63
C LEU A 13 -11.88 -37.87 -23.90
N ILE A 14 -13.05 -38.53 -23.89
CA ILE A 14 -14.35 -37.88 -24.18
C ILE A 14 -15.31 -37.94 -22.97
N SER A 15 -14.95 -38.63 -21.88
CA SER A 15 -15.84 -38.86 -20.73
C SER A 15 -15.78 -37.78 -19.63
N PHE A 16 -15.09 -36.65 -19.84
CA PHE A 16 -15.12 -35.50 -18.92
C PHE A 16 -15.62 -34.22 -19.59
N ILE A 17 -16.47 -34.39 -20.61
CA ILE A 17 -17.35 -33.34 -21.11
C ILE A 17 -18.76 -33.82 -20.77
N ILE A 18 -19.56 -32.95 -20.15
CA ILE A 18 -20.92 -33.18 -19.62
C ILE A 18 -20.96 -33.62 -18.14
N LEU A 19 -20.49 -32.74 -17.25
CA LEU A 19 -21.35 -32.34 -16.13
C LEU A 19 -22.22 -31.17 -16.60
N SER A 20 -23.39 -31.53 -17.11
CA SER A 20 -24.47 -30.61 -17.40
C SER A 20 -25.05 -30.04 -16.10
N GLY A 21 -25.16 -28.71 -16.05
CA GLY A 21 -26.49 -28.14 -15.93
C GLY A 21 -26.95 -27.66 -14.56
N ASN A 22 -26.03 -27.26 -13.68
CA ASN A 22 -26.25 -26.02 -12.96
C ASN A 22 -25.17 -25.08 -13.46
N SER A 23 -25.54 -24.13 -14.33
CA SER A 23 -24.76 -22.90 -14.41
C SER A 23 -24.83 -22.29 -13.01
N LEU A 24 -23.88 -22.64 -12.16
CA LEU A 24 -23.41 -21.70 -11.16
C LEU A 24 -23.18 -20.44 -11.99
N HIS A 25 -24.04 -19.46 -11.78
CA HIS A 25 -23.70 -18.09 -12.05
C HIS A 25 -22.47 -17.89 -11.16
N VAL A 26 -21.29 -18.25 -11.67
CA VAL A 26 -20.05 -17.64 -11.25
C VAL A 26 -20.26 -16.23 -11.74
N SER A 27 -20.94 -15.43 -10.91
CA SER A 27 -20.83 -13.99 -10.95
C SER A 27 -19.33 -13.78 -11.04
N SER A 28 -18.86 -13.40 -12.22
CA SER A 28 -17.47 -13.02 -12.43
C SER A 28 -17.16 -12.10 -11.26
N ILE A 29 -16.25 -12.53 -10.37
CA ILE A 29 -15.85 -11.70 -9.24
C ILE A 29 -15.38 -10.41 -9.90
N THR A 30 -16.20 -9.36 -9.76
CA THR A 30 -15.93 -8.08 -10.38
C THR A 30 -14.86 -7.47 -9.52
N THR A 31 -13.62 -7.52 -10.01
CA THR A 31 -12.49 -6.80 -9.43
C THR A 31 -12.94 -5.40 -9.05
N LEU A 32 -12.90 -5.08 -7.76
CA LEU A 32 -13.30 -3.78 -7.21
C LEU A 32 -12.40 -2.68 -7.77
N ALA A 33 -11.08 -2.96 -7.81
CA ALA A 33 -10.08 -2.06 -8.37
C ALA A 33 -8.85 -2.81 -8.86
N ARG A 34 -8.15 -2.18 -9.79
CA ARG A 34 -6.82 -2.59 -10.24
C ARG A 34 -5.82 -1.54 -9.82
N LEU A 35 -4.82 -1.93 -9.04
CA LEU A 35 -3.77 -1.04 -8.57
C LEU A 35 -2.42 -1.45 -9.16
N THR A 36 -1.55 -0.49 -9.41
CA THR A 36 -0.14 -0.75 -9.70
C THR A 36 0.69 -0.64 -8.42
N LEU A 37 1.53 -1.64 -8.14
CA LEU A 37 2.45 -1.65 -7.00
C LEU A 37 3.90 -1.69 -7.50
N GLN A 38 4.64 -0.62 -7.21
CA GLN A 38 6.03 -0.49 -7.60
C GLN A 38 6.96 -1.03 -6.50
N THR A 39 7.99 -1.76 -6.91
CA THR A 39 8.93 -2.43 -5.99
C THR A 39 10.30 -2.62 -6.64
N GLU A 40 11.29 -2.96 -5.83
CA GLU A 40 12.60 -3.47 -6.25
C GLU A 40 12.62 -4.97 -6.45
N PRO A 41 13.63 -5.50 -7.17
CA PRO A 41 13.93 -6.92 -7.17
C PRO A 41 14.38 -7.39 -5.78
N GLY A 42 14.51 -8.72 -5.61
CA GLY A 42 14.94 -9.31 -4.35
C GLY A 42 13.82 -9.38 -3.33
N GLU A 43 14.13 -9.10 -2.06
CA GLU A 43 13.20 -9.28 -0.94
C GLU A 43 11.95 -8.38 -1.06
N HIS A 44 12.11 -7.15 -1.59
CA HIS A 44 11.00 -6.23 -1.84
C HIS A 44 9.94 -6.83 -2.77
N PHE A 45 10.35 -7.62 -3.77
CA PHE A 45 9.42 -8.30 -4.66
C PHE A 45 8.57 -9.34 -3.93
N ASP A 46 9.16 -10.09 -3.00
CA ASP A 46 8.42 -11.05 -2.18
C ASP A 46 7.39 -10.33 -1.31
N TYR A 47 7.73 -9.17 -0.76
CA TYR A 47 6.78 -8.35 0.01
C TYR A 47 5.61 -7.90 -0.87
N ALA A 48 5.89 -7.48 -2.11
CA ALA A 48 4.86 -7.11 -3.08
C ALA A 48 3.91 -8.26 -3.43
N LEU A 49 4.42 -9.49 -3.51
CA LEU A 49 3.60 -10.69 -3.72
C LEU A 49 2.66 -10.95 -2.53
N TYR A 50 3.13 -10.80 -1.29
CA TYR A 50 2.26 -10.93 -0.11
C TYR A 50 1.17 -9.86 -0.07
N ILE A 51 1.53 -8.60 -0.32
CA ILE A 51 0.57 -7.50 -0.38
C ILE A 51 -0.49 -7.77 -1.45
N SER A 52 -0.08 -8.19 -2.65
CA SER A 52 -0.99 -8.55 -3.74
C SER A 52 -1.98 -9.64 -3.32
N LYS A 53 -1.50 -10.70 -2.67
CA LYS A 53 -2.34 -11.79 -2.16
C LYS A 53 -3.33 -11.33 -1.08
N TYR A 54 -2.93 -10.45 -0.16
CA TYR A 54 -3.87 -9.89 0.81
C TYR A 54 -4.95 -9.07 0.11
N LEU A 55 -4.57 -8.20 -0.82
CA LEU A 55 -5.50 -7.32 -1.52
C LEU A 55 -6.49 -8.08 -2.42
N GLU A 56 -6.10 -9.25 -2.94
CA GLU A 56 -7.02 -10.15 -3.64
C GLU A 56 -8.21 -10.57 -2.76
N SER A 57 -8.03 -10.67 -1.43
CA SER A 57 -9.11 -11.06 -0.50
C SER A 57 -10.22 -10.00 -0.33
N ILE A 58 -9.97 -8.77 -0.77
CA ILE A 58 -10.94 -7.67 -0.82
C ILE A 58 -11.22 -7.23 -2.27
N ASP A 59 -11.06 -8.16 -3.22
CA ASP A 59 -11.32 -7.99 -4.64
C ASP A 59 -10.48 -6.89 -5.33
N ILE A 60 -9.30 -6.56 -4.79
CA ILE A 60 -8.34 -5.63 -5.40
C ILE A 60 -7.25 -6.43 -6.11
N GLU A 61 -7.14 -6.27 -7.42
CA GLU A 61 -6.07 -6.87 -8.23
C GLU A 61 -4.86 -5.93 -8.24
N VAL A 62 -3.66 -6.47 -7.99
CA VAL A 62 -2.42 -5.69 -7.96
C VAL A 62 -1.49 -6.11 -9.10
N GLN A 63 -1.17 -5.16 -9.98
CA GLN A 63 -0.13 -5.31 -10.98
C GLN A 63 1.22 -4.86 -10.40
N ILE A 64 2.10 -5.82 -10.13
CA ILE A 64 3.44 -5.55 -9.61
C ILE A 64 4.36 -5.06 -10.75
N GLN A 65 5.05 -3.94 -10.52
CA GLN A 65 6.02 -3.34 -11.42
C GLN A 65 7.39 -3.31 -10.75
N VAL A 66 8.31 -4.13 -11.24
CA VAL A 66 9.68 -4.21 -10.71
C VAL A 66 10.56 -3.19 -11.45
N GLN A 67 11.25 -2.34 -10.69
CA GLN A 67 12.22 -1.37 -11.22
C GLN A 67 13.66 -1.83 -10.99
N GLU A 68 14.61 -1.28 -11.75
CA GLU A 68 16.03 -1.53 -11.51
C GLU A 68 16.49 -0.90 -10.18
N GLU A 69 17.40 -1.56 -9.45
CA GLU A 69 17.96 -1.09 -8.17
C GLU A 69 18.51 0.35 -8.27
N GLY A 70 18.28 1.18 -7.24
CA GLY A 70 18.70 2.59 -7.22
C GLY A 70 17.76 3.57 -7.94
N TRP A 71 16.61 3.10 -8.44
CA TRP A 71 15.51 3.91 -8.96
C TRP A 71 14.92 4.91 -7.94
N TYR A 72 15.14 4.74 -6.63
CA TYR A 72 14.71 5.72 -5.61
C TYR A 72 15.29 7.12 -5.85
N ASP A 73 16.49 7.23 -6.43
CA ASP A 73 17.07 8.51 -6.84
C ASP A 73 16.20 9.24 -7.90
N ASN A 74 15.31 8.51 -8.56
CA ASN A 74 14.30 9.00 -9.49
C ASN A 74 12.87 8.90 -8.92
N LEU A 75 12.68 9.27 -7.64
CA LEU A 75 11.39 9.42 -6.95
C LEU A 75 10.29 10.14 -7.77
N LEU A 76 10.67 11.00 -8.72
CA LEU A 76 9.76 11.69 -9.65
C LEU A 76 9.09 10.77 -10.69
N THR A 77 9.74 9.66 -11.08
CA THR A 77 9.16 8.66 -12.01
C THR A 77 8.18 7.76 -11.27
N LEU A 78 8.50 7.49 -10.01
CA LEU A 78 7.75 6.71 -9.03
C LEU A 78 6.31 7.20 -8.84
N SER A 79 6.13 8.51 -8.75
CA SER A 79 4.86 9.12 -8.37
C SER A 79 3.85 9.30 -9.50
N ASN A 80 4.23 9.13 -10.77
CA ASN A 80 3.28 9.40 -11.85
C ASN A 80 2.48 8.16 -12.26
N ASP A 81 3.07 6.96 -12.19
CA ASP A 81 2.51 5.76 -12.80
C ASP A 81 2.14 4.63 -11.83
N SER A 82 2.51 4.75 -10.55
CA SER A 82 2.18 3.77 -9.51
C SER A 82 1.06 4.24 -8.58
N ASP A 83 0.17 3.34 -8.17
CA ASP A 83 -0.79 3.60 -7.09
C ASP A 83 -0.14 3.34 -5.73
N LEU A 84 0.66 2.30 -5.62
CA LEU A 84 1.35 1.92 -4.40
C LEU A 84 2.86 1.79 -4.67
N ALA A 85 3.67 2.03 -3.65
CA ALA A 85 5.09 1.74 -3.67
C ALA A 85 5.55 1.09 -2.37
N ILE A 86 6.52 0.18 -2.45
CA ILE A 86 7.27 -0.25 -1.27
C ILE A 86 8.49 0.65 -1.18
N LEU A 87 8.69 1.28 -0.02
CA LEU A 87 9.89 2.05 0.30
C LEU A 87 10.59 1.42 1.50
N GLU A 88 11.91 1.41 1.46
CA GLU A 88 12.77 1.12 2.61
C GLU A 88 13.40 2.44 3.07
N ILE A 89 13.20 2.78 4.34
CA ILE A 89 13.87 3.94 4.95
C ILE A 89 14.92 3.43 5.92
N GLU A 90 16.19 3.68 5.60
CA GLU A 90 17.29 3.40 6.50
C GLU A 90 17.19 4.30 7.75
N GLN A 91 17.31 3.65 8.90
CA GLN A 91 17.46 4.23 10.21
C GLN A 91 18.92 4.60 10.42
N GLU A 92 19.23 5.88 10.21
CA GLU A 92 20.50 6.40 10.68
C GLU A 92 20.56 6.30 12.22
N GLN A 93 21.75 5.98 12.76
CA GLN A 93 21.92 5.70 14.18
C GLN A 93 21.58 6.88 15.10
N ASP A 94 21.49 8.09 14.55
CA ASP A 94 21.14 9.33 15.25
C ASP A 94 19.89 9.95 14.61
N TYR A 95 18.73 9.31 14.76
CA TYR A 95 17.45 9.93 14.41
C TYR A 95 17.28 11.26 15.15
N SER A 96 17.49 12.34 14.42
CA SER A 96 17.04 13.66 14.84
C SER A 96 15.61 13.85 14.32
N TYR A 97 14.81 14.68 14.99
CA TYR A 97 13.47 15.02 14.51
C TYR A 97 13.44 15.63 13.09
N GLY A 98 14.59 15.99 12.51
CA GLY A 98 14.73 16.44 11.12
C GLY A 98 14.17 15.45 10.09
N ASP A 99 14.23 14.16 10.40
CA ASP A 99 13.89 13.10 9.44
C ASP A 99 12.37 13.02 9.19
N ILE A 100 11.55 13.50 10.14
CA ILE A 100 10.10 13.56 9.96
C ILE A 100 9.75 14.62 8.90
N LEU A 101 10.42 15.78 8.88
CA LEU A 101 10.18 16.81 7.87
C LEU A 101 10.61 16.35 6.49
N GLU A 102 11.76 15.69 6.39
CA GLU A 102 12.27 15.15 5.12
C GLU A 102 11.33 14.12 4.51
N ILE A 103 10.60 13.37 5.33
CA ILE A 103 9.63 12.38 4.84
C ILE A 103 8.25 13.02 4.62
N TYR A 104 7.69 13.69 5.62
CA TYR A 104 6.27 14.03 5.72
C TYR A 104 5.91 15.49 5.42
N SER A 105 6.81 16.25 4.79
CA SER A 105 6.47 17.58 4.27
C SER A 105 6.13 17.54 2.77
N GLU A 106 5.42 18.59 2.30
CA GLU A 106 5.15 18.82 0.87
C GLU A 106 6.43 18.97 0.04
N GLU A 107 7.53 19.41 0.66
CA GLU A 107 8.86 19.48 0.03
C GLU A 107 9.69 18.21 0.25
N GLY A 108 9.20 17.29 1.08
CA GLY A 108 9.84 16.04 1.43
C GLY A 108 9.52 14.89 0.47
N MET A 109 9.90 13.68 0.89
CA MET A 109 9.75 12.45 0.10
C MET A 109 8.29 12.21 -0.31
N LEU A 110 7.34 12.35 0.62
CA LEU A 110 5.93 12.11 0.34
C LEU A 110 5.30 13.18 -0.55
N GLY A 111 5.93 14.36 -0.69
CA GLY A 111 5.55 15.35 -1.69
C GLY A 111 5.53 14.78 -3.10
N ASN A 112 6.48 13.87 -3.41
CA ASN A 112 6.46 13.14 -4.68
C ASN A 112 5.18 12.30 -4.80
N PHE A 113 4.75 11.62 -3.75
CA PHE A 113 3.54 10.79 -3.71
C PHE A 113 2.25 11.59 -3.52
N GLY A 114 2.25 12.89 -3.84
CA GLY A 114 1.04 13.70 -3.81
C GLY A 114 0.69 14.32 -2.48
N TRP A 115 1.55 14.19 -1.46
CA TRP A 115 1.37 14.95 -0.23
C TRP A 115 1.39 16.46 -0.54
N SER A 116 0.26 17.12 -0.30
CA SER A 116 0.10 18.54 -0.60
C SER A 116 -0.90 19.19 0.35
N ARG A 117 -0.72 20.48 0.62
CA ARG A 117 -1.65 21.29 1.44
C ARG A 117 -3.08 21.36 0.89
N SER A 118 -3.28 20.98 -0.37
CA SER A 118 -4.61 20.85 -0.99
C SER A 118 -5.42 19.67 -0.46
N ILE A 119 -4.78 18.65 0.11
CA ILE A 119 -5.44 17.49 0.70
C ILE A 119 -6.07 17.87 2.04
N PRO A 120 -7.30 17.43 2.35
CA PRO A 120 -7.89 17.62 3.67
C PRO A 120 -6.92 17.21 4.78
N TYR A 121 -6.81 18.07 5.81
CA TYR A 121 -5.92 17.92 6.96
C TYR A 121 -4.41 18.04 6.71
N CYS A 122 -3.91 17.94 5.47
CA CYS A 122 -2.47 18.11 5.20
C CYS A 122 -1.95 19.49 5.63
N ASN A 123 -2.70 20.58 5.41
CA ASN A 123 -2.26 21.90 5.87
C ASN A 123 -2.11 21.99 7.40
N GLN A 124 -2.95 21.30 8.17
CA GLN A 124 -2.81 21.23 9.63
C GLN A 124 -1.60 20.39 10.03
N SER A 125 -1.36 19.27 9.33
CA SER A 125 -0.16 18.45 9.51
C SER A 125 1.12 19.26 9.28
N GLU A 126 1.19 20.04 8.20
CA GLU A 126 2.32 20.91 7.87
C GLU A 126 2.61 21.94 8.96
N GLN A 127 1.56 22.55 9.53
CA GLN A 127 1.71 23.49 10.64
C GLN A 127 2.27 22.82 11.90
N LEU A 128 1.82 21.61 12.22
CA LEU A 128 2.35 20.86 13.36
C LEU A 128 3.82 20.47 13.14
N LEU A 129 4.20 20.07 11.92
CA LEU A 129 5.60 19.77 11.60
C LEU A 129 6.51 20.98 11.80
N MET A 130 6.09 22.18 11.39
CA MET A 130 6.82 23.42 11.66
C MET A 130 6.95 23.67 13.16
N MET A 131 5.87 23.51 13.93
CA MET A 131 5.89 23.67 15.39
C MET A 131 6.81 22.66 16.08
N ILE A 132 6.80 21.40 15.64
CA ILE A 132 7.70 20.35 16.16
C ILE A 132 9.17 20.77 15.95
N ASN A 133 9.51 21.25 14.76
CA ASN A 133 10.88 21.65 14.42
C ASN A 133 11.37 22.86 15.25
N GLU A 134 10.47 23.80 15.54
CA GLU A 134 10.78 25.00 16.33
C GLU A 134 10.78 24.76 17.85
N THR A 135 10.22 23.65 18.32
CA THR A 135 10.08 23.35 19.75
C THR A 135 11.35 22.73 20.33
N GLU A 136 11.95 23.42 21.30
CA GLU A 136 13.12 22.95 22.06
C GLU A 136 12.75 22.11 23.30
N ASN A 137 11.56 22.30 23.88
CA ASN A 137 11.11 21.53 25.03
C ASN A 137 10.66 20.13 24.60
N GLU A 138 11.36 19.09 25.07
CA GLU A 138 11.08 17.70 24.68
C GLU A 138 9.68 17.19 25.06
N GLN A 139 9.09 17.67 26.15
CA GLN A 139 7.75 17.27 26.54
C GLN A 139 6.70 17.88 25.60
N ASP A 140 6.76 19.19 25.38
CA ASP A 140 5.83 19.88 24.47
C ASP A 140 5.96 19.32 23.04
N LYS A 141 7.21 19.01 22.62
CA LYS A 141 7.51 18.39 21.33
C LYS A 141 6.90 17.00 21.21
N SER A 142 6.98 16.18 22.25
CA SER A 142 6.35 14.87 22.28
C SER A 142 4.82 14.96 22.15
N GLU A 143 4.19 15.93 22.79
CA GLU A 143 2.75 16.19 22.66
C GLU A 143 2.38 16.58 21.21
N LEU A 144 3.14 17.49 20.59
CA LEU A 144 2.95 17.88 19.19
C LEU A 144 3.11 16.71 18.21
N ILE A 145 4.09 15.83 18.45
CA ILE A 145 4.29 14.63 17.62
C ILE A 145 3.10 13.69 17.74
N ASN A 146 2.56 13.49 18.94
CA ASN A 146 1.37 12.65 19.11
C ASN A 146 0.16 13.24 18.37
N ASP A 147 -0.07 14.55 18.47
CA ASP A 147 -1.15 15.23 17.75
C ASP A 147 -0.97 15.12 16.23
N TRP A 148 0.26 15.30 15.75
CA TRP A 148 0.61 15.13 14.35
C TRP A 148 0.36 13.69 13.88
N MET A 149 0.83 12.68 14.63
CA MET A 149 0.63 11.27 14.31
C MET A 149 -0.85 10.91 14.24
N ILE A 150 -1.69 11.44 15.13
CA ILE A 150 -3.14 11.21 15.09
C ILE A 150 -3.70 11.73 13.76
N ILE A 151 -3.40 12.97 13.38
CA ILE A 151 -3.89 13.55 12.12
C ILE A 151 -3.39 12.74 10.92
N VAL A 152 -2.10 12.42 10.89
CA VAL A 152 -1.51 11.68 9.77
C VAL A 152 -2.09 10.28 9.68
N MET A 153 -2.25 9.53 10.76
CA MET A 153 -2.70 8.13 10.70
C MET A 153 -4.22 7.98 10.61
N ASP A 154 -4.99 8.95 11.14
CA ASP A 154 -6.45 8.88 11.14
C ASP A 154 -7.11 9.64 10.01
N ASN A 155 -6.54 10.75 9.57
CA ASN A 155 -7.20 11.65 8.63
C ASN A 155 -6.54 11.73 7.26
N ILE A 156 -5.32 11.22 7.09
CA ILE A 156 -4.60 11.25 5.81
C ILE A 156 -4.17 9.84 5.39
N LEU A 157 -3.41 9.15 6.23
CA LEU A 157 -2.81 7.84 6.02
C LEU A 157 -2.01 7.75 4.71
N PRO A 158 -0.90 8.49 4.58
CA PRO A 158 -0.08 8.48 3.36
C PRO A 158 0.80 7.22 3.23
N VAL A 159 1.09 6.57 4.37
CA VAL A 159 1.94 5.39 4.43
C VAL A 159 1.40 4.39 5.44
N LEU A 160 1.74 3.12 5.24
CA LEU A 160 1.53 2.03 6.17
C LEU A 160 2.90 1.42 6.53
N PRO A 161 3.35 1.56 7.78
CA PRO A 161 4.51 0.83 8.27
C PRO A 161 4.21 -0.67 8.25
N LEU A 162 5.01 -1.45 7.52
CA LEU A 162 4.86 -2.89 7.40
C LEU A 162 5.63 -3.59 8.54
N PHE A 163 6.95 -3.50 8.54
CA PHE A 163 7.82 -4.12 9.56
C PHE A 163 9.25 -3.54 9.53
N ILE A 164 10.06 -3.95 10.52
CA ILE A 164 11.50 -3.67 10.62
C ILE A 164 12.22 -5.02 10.50
N PRO A 165 13.03 -5.27 9.46
CA PRO A 165 13.77 -6.53 9.33
C PRO A 165 14.74 -6.74 10.51
N ARG A 166 14.86 -7.98 11.02
CA ARG A 166 15.61 -8.26 12.28
C ARG A 166 17.08 -7.87 12.26
N ASN A 167 17.70 -7.81 11.08
CA ASN A 167 19.12 -7.51 10.90
C ASN A 167 19.36 -6.20 10.14
N ASN A 168 18.31 -5.42 9.92
CA ASN A 168 18.42 -4.14 9.24
C ASN A 168 17.93 -3.03 10.18
N LEU A 169 18.66 -1.93 10.18
CA LEU A 169 18.21 -0.68 10.76
C LEU A 169 17.37 0.00 9.69
N SER A 170 16.30 -0.61 9.21
CA SER A 170 15.45 0.00 8.20
C SER A 170 13.99 -0.29 8.48
N ILE A 171 13.11 0.61 8.06
CA ILE A 171 11.67 0.40 8.12
C ILE A 171 11.12 0.22 6.72
N ILE A 172 10.37 -0.86 6.53
CA ILE A 172 9.68 -1.13 5.28
C ILE A 172 8.30 -0.49 5.35
N LEU A 173 8.00 0.36 4.37
CA LEU A 173 6.76 1.11 4.25
C LEU A 173 6.02 0.74 2.97
N LEU A 174 4.70 0.62 3.05
CA LEU A 174 3.82 0.72 1.90
C LEU A 174 3.36 2.18 1.79
N VAL A 175 3.68 2.83 0.68
CA VAL A 175 3.32 4.23 0.40
C VAL A 175 2.13 4.28 -0.54
N PHE A 176 1.15 5.12 -0.20
CA PHE A 176 -0.01 5.40 -1.03
C PHE A 176 0.24 6.64 -1.86
N ASN A 177 0.10 6.53 -3.18
CA ASN A 177 0.16 7.69 -4.05
C ASN A 177 -1.15 8.48 -4.01
N LEU A 178 -1.12 9.60 -3.30
CA LEU A 178 -2.28 10.45 -3.05
C LEU A 178 -2.75 11.22 -4.29
N GLN A 179 -2.03 11.19 -5.41
CA GLN A 179 -2.49 11.76 -6.68
C GLN A 179 -3.42 10.81 -7.46
N ARG A 180 -3.51 9.54 -7.08
CA ARG A 180 -4.11 8.50 -7.93
C ARG A 180 -5.61 8.31 -7.70
N PRO A 181 -6.46 8.26 -8.74
CA PRO A 181 -7.93 8.39 -8.60
C PRO A 181 -8.67 7.35 -7.75
N PHE A 182 -8.07 6.20 -7.41
CA PHE A 182 -8.75 5.19 -6.56
C PHE A 182 -8.41 5.36 -5.09
N ILE A 183 -7.15 5.61 -4.78
CA ILE A 183 -6.64 5.72 -3.41
C ILE A 183 -6.48 7.17 -2.95
N GLY A 184 -6.54 8.15 -3.86
CA GLY A 184 -6.34 9.59 -3.65
C GLY A 184 -6.95 10.41 -4.79
N GLY A 185 -6.44 11.61 -5.05
CA GLY A 185 -7.00 12.52 -6.05
C GLY A 185 -8.32 13.17 -5.61
N ASP A 186 -8.71 14.21 -6.34
CA ASP A 186 -9.75 15.15 -5.90
C ASP A 186 -11.10 14.51 -5.58
N SER A 187 -11.49 13.47 -6.34
CA SER A 187 -12.75 12.75 -6.12
C SER A 187 -12.77 11.99 -4.79
N ASN A 188 -11.61 11.66 -4.23
CA ASN A 188 -11.48 10.93 -2.98
C ASN A 188 -11.29 11.84 -1.76
N TYR A 189 -11.35 13.16 -1.94
CA TYR A 189 -11.35 14.14 -0.85
C TYR A 189 -12.76 14.52 -0.38
N LEU A 190 -13.79 13.91 -0.94
CA LEU A 190 -15.14 13.99 -0.44
C LEU A 190 -15.24 13.27 0.92
N PHE A 191 -15.85 13.94 1.89
CA PHE A 191 -16.13 13.38 3.21
C PHE A 191 -17.24 12.35 3.16
N LEU A 192 -17.12 11.31 4.00
CA LEU A 192 -18.16 10.30 4.16
C LEU A 192 -19.38 10.90 4.86
N SER A 193 -20.56 10.45 4.45
CA SER A 193 -21.84 10.76 5.11
C SER A 193 -22.25 9.71 6.15
N ALA A 194 -21.41 8.70 6.38
CA ALA A 194 -21.67 7.64 7.35
C ALA A 194 -21.54 8.19 8.78
N PRO A 195 -22.46 7.84 9.70
CA PRO A 195 -22.36 8.25 11.10
C PRO A 195 -21.02 7.83 11.72
N ASP A 196 -20.44 8.72 12.52
CA ASP A 196 -19.15 8.56 13.22
C ASP A 196 -17.93 8.43 12.29
N LYS A 197 -18.08 8.77 11.00
CA LYS A 197 -17.04 8.74 9.96
C LYS A 197 -16.96 10.04 9.16
N GLU A 198 -17.61 11.10 9.63
CA GLU A 198 -17.71 12.39 8.95
C GLU A 198 -16.35 13.10 8.83
N SER A 199 -15.37 12.71 9.65
CA SER A 199 -14.00 13.19 9.57
C SER A 199 -13.16 12.46 8.50
N TYR A 200 -13.65 11.35 7.95
CA TYR A 200 -12.94 10.56 6.96
C TYR A 200 -13.36 10.96 5.54
N THR A 201 -12.39 11.01 4.65
CA THR A 201 -12.66 11.10 3.21
C THR A 201 -12.80 9.70 2.63
N ILE A 202 -13.38 9.59 1.43
CA ILE A 202 -13.46 8.33 0.68
C ILE A 202 -12.06 7.69 0.54
N GLY A 203 -11.06 8.49 0.17
CA GLY A 203 -9.68 8.00 0.00
C GLY A 203 -9.08 7.44 1.29
N VAL A 204 -9.28 8.13 2.41
CA VAL A 204 -8.81 7.64 3.73
C VAL A 204 -9.47 6.32 4.09
N ALA A 205 -10.76 6.16 3.81
CA ALA A 205 -11.46 4.91 4.09
C ALA A 205 -10.92 3.75 3.24
N ILE A 206 -10.62 3.99 1.96
CA ILE A 206 -10.00 3.00 1.06
C ILE A 206 -8.60 2.62 1.56
N ARG A 207 -7.75 3.61 1.89
CA ARG A 207 -6.40 3.36 2.41
C ARG A 207 -6.43 2.58 3.73
N LYS A 208 -7.35 2.93 4.65
CA LYS A 208 -7.56 2.18 5.89
C LYS A 208 -8.02 0.74 5.60
N ALA A 209 -8.94 0.52 4.65
CA ALA A 209 -9.37 -0.83 4.27
C ALA A 209 -8.21 -1.68 3.72
N ILE A 210 -7.37 -1.11 2.85
CA ILE A 210 -6.12 -1.73 2.38
C ILE A 210 -5.21 -2.07 3.57
N SER A 211 -4.98 -1.11 4.47
CA SER A 211 -4.11 -1.32 5.63
C SER A 211 -4.60 -2.40 6.60
N TYR A 212 -5.91 -2.51 6.82
CA TYR A 212 -6.47 -3.56 7.67
C TYR A 212 -6.45 -4.94 7.03
N CYS A 213 -6.37 -5.01 5.70
CA CYS A 213 -6.36 -6.26 4.96
C CYS A 213 -4.98 -6.96 4.99
N ILE A 214 -3.90 -6.20 5.19
CA ILE A 214 -2.53 -6.70 5.17
C ILE A 214 -2.14 -7.21 6.56
N ASP A 215 -1.86 -8.52 6.68
CA ASP A 215 -1.34 -9.10 7.92
C ASP A 215 0.18 -8.87 8.03
N LYS A 216 0.51 -7.81 8.75
CA LYS A 216 1.91 -7.38 8.98
C LYS A 216 2.70 -8.35 9.86
N GLU A 217 2.03 -9.05 10.77
CA GLU A 217 2.70 -10.01 11.66
C GLU A 217 3.09 -11.27 10.88
N GLU A 218 2.19 -11.79 10.05
CA GLU A 218 2.48 -12.90 9.14
C GLU A 218 3.62 -12.52 8.17
N MET A 219 3.55 -11.35 7.53
CA MET A 219 4.65 -10.88 6.67
C MET A 219 5.97 -10.81 7.42
N ASN A 220 5.99 -10.20 8.61
CA ASN A 220 7.20 -10.10 9.41
C ASN A 220 7.76 -11.46 9.83
N ASN A 221 6.92 -12.45 10.10
CA ASN A 221 7.37 -13.79 10.43
C ASN A 221 7.98 -14.49 9.22
N ILE A 222 7.32 -14.45 8.06
CA ILE A 222 7.81 -15.14 6.86
C ILE A 222 9.12 -14.53 6.34
N VAL A 223 9.27 -13.21 6.41
CA VAL A 223 10.46 -12.52 5.92
C VAL A 223 11.68 -12.73 6.81
N ASN A 224 11.48 -12.97 8.11
CA ASN A 224 12.56 -13.09 9.09
C ASN A 224 12.85 -14.54 9.54
N ASP A 225 12.24 -15.53 8.89
CA ASP A 225 12.47 -16.97 9.12
C ASP A 225 13.50 -17.53 8.14
#